data_AF-A0A1Z8S7I0-F1
#
_entry.id   AF-A0A1Z8S7I0-F1
#
_cell.length_a   1.000
_cell.length_b   1.000
_cell.length_c   1.000
_cell.angle_alpha   90.00
_cell.angle_beta   90.00
_cell.angle_gamma   90.00
#
_symmetry.space_group_name_H-M   'P 1'
#
loop_
_entity.id
_entity.type
_entity.pdbx_description
1 polymer ?
#
loop_
_entity_poly.entity_id
_entity_poly.type
_entity_poly.pdbx_seq_one_letter_code
_entity_poly.pdbx_strand_id
1 'polypeptide(L)'
;MYRTTIDSLTHKDGIFDVKIGYFPEDLHPEDLFDNSVDPKTNKPYYDTDEMARRIDADLDAWFGCWVTYYYQGHEVGSSSLGGLYYDNAFAEDVIEEEFKKDYNSFVEDIMDEAKQEALTTVNSLHKQLTQDLKGAVCQ
;
A
#
# COMPACT_ATOMS: atom_id res chain seq x y z
N MET A 1 0.67 -12.37 -7.58
CA MET A 1 0.71 -10.90 -7.71
C MET A 1 2.16 -10.46 -7.77
N TYR A 2 2.57 -9.84 -8.87
CA TYR A 2 3.92 -9.29 -9.03
C TYR A 2 3.97 -7.96 -8.25
N ARG A 3 5.00 -7.77 -7.41
CA ARG A 3 5.21 -6.54 -6.65
C ARG A 3 6.52 -5.90 -7.10
N THR A 4 6.49 -4.60 -7.36
CA THR A 4 7.66 -3.78 -7.65
C THR A 4 8.03 -3.00 -6.40
N THR A 5 9.28 -3.09 -5.95
CA THR A 5 9.82 -2.25 -4.86
C THR A 5 10.35 -0.95 -5.46
N ILE A 6 10.07 0.17 -4.81
CA ILE A 6 10.68 1.46 -5.14
C ILE A 6 11.90 1.65 -4.23
N ASP A 7 13.08 1.36 -4.76
CA ASP A 7 14.32 1.35 -3.97
C ASP A 7 14.67 2.74 -3.41
N SER A 8 14.31 3.82 -4.10
CA SER A 8 14.53 5.21 -3.66
C SER A 8 13.78 5.55 -2.36
N LEU A 9 12.68 4.85 -2.07
CA LEU A 9 11.82 5.07 -0.90
C LEU A 9 12.09 4.07 0.24
N THR A 10 12.92 3.06 0.00
CA THR A 10 13.27 2.06 1.02
C THR A 10 14.25 2.67 2.04
N HIS A 11 13.90 2.64 3.33
CA HIS A 11 14.63 3.34 4.38
C HIS A 11 14.55 2.63 5.73
N LYS A 12 15.24 3.20 6.74
CA LYS A 12 15.16 2.76 8.14
C LYS A 12 14.17 3.62 8.91
N ASP A 13 13.27 2.99 9.65
CA ASP A 13 12.44 3.64 10.67
C ASP A 13 12.67 2.96 12.03
N GLY A 14 13.47 3.61 12.87
CA GLY A 14 13.91 3.05 14.15
C GLY A 14 14.67 1.73 13.97
N ILE A 15 14.10 0.64 14.48
CA ILE A 15 14.69 -0.71 14.40
C ILE A 15 14.28 -1.48 13.14
N PHE A 16 13.38 -0.92 12.34
CA PHE A 16 12.78 -1.59 11.18
C PHE A 16 13.45 -1.18 9.87
N ASP A 17 13.57 -2.13 8.95
CA ASP A 17 13.73 -1.85 7.53
C ASP A 17 12.35 -1.68 6.90
N VAL A 18 12.12 -0.57 6.20
CA VAL A 18 10.84 -0.24 5.57
C VAL A 18 11.01 -0.35 4.06
N LYS A 19 10.16 -1.16 3.43
CA LYS A 19 10.07 -1.25 1.97
C LYS A 19 8.72 -0.74 1.51
N ILE A 20 8.72 -0.03 0.39
CA ILE A 20 7.55 0.57 -0.22
C ILE A 20 7.53 0.18 -1.70
N GLY A 21 6.35 -0.02 -2.26
CA GLY A 21 6.24 -0.32 -3.67
C GLY A 21 4.80 -0.38 -4.17
N TYR A 22 4.63 -0.93 -5.36
CA TYR A 22 3.33 -1.10 -5.98
C TYR A 22 3.12 -2.48 -6.58
N PHE A 23 1.88 -2.78 -6.93
CA PHE A 23 1.48 -3.91 -7.76
C PHE A 23 0.43 -3.46 -8.77
N PRO A 24 0.35 -4.08 -9.97
CA PRO A 24 -0.72 -3.79 -10.91
C PRO A 24 -2.06 -4.18 -10.29
N GLU A 25 -3.05 -3.33 -10.46
CA GLU A 25 -4.42 -3.61 -10.02
C GLU A 25 -5.13 -4.43 -11.10
N ASP A 26 -5.69 -5.58 -10.71
CA ASP A 26 -6.30 -6.55 -11.64
C ASP A 26 -7.84 -6.36 -11.73
N LEU A 27 -8.40 -5.42 -10.98
CA LEU A 27 -9.84 -5.11 -10.96
C LEU A 27 -10.23 -4.20 -12.14
N HIS A 28 -11.43 -4.42 -12.68
CA HIS A 28 -11.97 -3.50 -13.67
C HIS A 28 -12.44 -2.21 -12.97
N PRO A 29 -12.25 -1.01 -13.57
CA PRO A 29 -12.69 0.24 -12.94
C PRO A 29 -14.18 0.27 -12.55
N GLU A 30 -15.03 -0.48 -13.26
CA GLU A 30 -16.47 -0.59 -12.95
C GLU A 30 -16.77 -1.19 -11.57
N ASP A 31 -15.84 -1.97 -11.00
CA ASP A 31 -16.00 -2.58 -9.68
C ASP A 31 -15.80 -1.55 -8.55
N LEU A 32 -15.13 -0.44 -8.84
CA LEU A 32 -14.70 0.56 -7.84
C LEU A 32 -15.27 1.97 -8.09
N PHE A 33 -15.67 2.28 -9.33
CA PHE A 33 -16.21 3.57 -9.73
C PHE A 33 -17.67 3.45 -10.16
N ASP A 34 -18.50 4.41 -9.72
CA ASP A 34 -19.91 4.48 -10.11
C ASP A 34 -20.06 4.89 -11.58
N ASN A 35 -20.43 3.95 -12.44
CA ASN A 35 -20.68 4.23 -13.86
C ASN A 35 -22.16 4.55 -14.17
N SER A 36 -22.99 4.74 -13.14
CA SER A 36 -24.40 5.09 -13.34
C SER A 36 -24.56 6.49 -13.96
N VAL A 37 -25.68 6.69 -14.64
CA VAL A 37 -25.97 7.95 -15.34
C VAL A 37 -26.33 9.03 -14.32
N ASP A 38 -25.56 10.13 -14.32
CA ASP A 38 -25.88 11.32 -13.55
C ASP A 38 -27.16 11.99 -14.11
N PRO A 39 -28.22 12.14 -13.30
CA PRO A 39 -29.47 12.73 -13.73
C PRO A 39 -29.35 14.21 -14.13
N LYS A 40 -28.27 14.91 -13.77
CA LYS A 40 -28.06 16.33 -14.11
C LYS A 40 -27.45 16.52 -15.49
N THR A 41 -26.53 15.63 -15.87
CA THR A 41 -25.74 15.76 -17.09
C THR A 41 -26.13 14.74 -18.17
N ASN A 42 -26.92 13.72 -17.80
CA ASN A 42 -27.30 12.59 -18.65
C ASN A 42 -26.08 11.87 -19.25
N LYS A 43 -24.99 11.81 -18.47
CA LYS A 43 -23.73 11.10 -18.75
C LYS A 43 -23.36 10.25 -17.54
N PRO A 44 -22.55 9.18 -17.69
CA PRO A 44 -22.01 8.43 -16.56
C PRO A 44 -21.26 9.35 -15.57
N TYR A 45 -21.31 9.05 -14.26
CA TYR A 45 -20.45 9.71 -13.27
C TYR A 45 -18.97 9.46 -13.59
N TYR A 46 -18.63 8.23 -13.92
CA TYR A 46 -17.34 7.83 -14.47
C TYR A 46 -17.53 6.99 -15.74
N ASP A 47 -16.74 7.27 -16.77
CA ASP A 47 -16.69 6.49 -18.01
C ASP A 47 -15.67 5.36 -17.83
N THR A 48 -16.10 4.29 -17.18
CA THR A 48 -15.22 3.17 -16.79
C THR A 48 -14.65 2.40 -17.98
N ASP A 49 -15.34 2.44 -19.13
CA ASP A 49 -14.86 1.86 -20.38
C ASP A 49 -13.67 2.65 -20.95
N GLU A 50 -13.74 3.99 -20.93
CA GLU A 50 -12.62 4.83 -21.34
C GLU A 50 -11.45 4.71 -20.35
N MET A 51 -11.71 4.66 -19.04
CA MET A 51 -10.67 4.41 -18.03
C MET A 51 -9.94 3.09 -18.31
N ALA A 52 -10.68 1.98 -18.50
CA ALA A 52 -10.10 0.69 -18.82
C ALA A 52 -9.24 0.73 -20.09
N ARG A 53 -9.75 1.38 -21.15
CA ARG A 53 -9.00 1.56 -22.42
C ARG A 53 -7.70 2.34 -22.23
N ARG A 54 -7.68 3.34 -21.35
CA ARG A 54 -6.49 4.16 -21.09
C ARG A 54 -5.47 3.43 -20.21
N ILE A 55 -5.94 2.64 -19.25
CA ILE A 55 -5.12 1.70 -18.47
C ILE A 55 -4.45 0.67 -19.40
N ASP A 56 -5.22 0.02 -20.28
CA ASP A 56 -4.72 -0.95 -21.26
C ASP A 56 -3.72 -0.35 -22.25
N ALA A 57 -3.74 0.97 -22.43
CA ALA A 57 -2.84 1.71 -23.30
C ALA A 57 -1.60 2.26 -22.57
N ASP A 58 -1.40 1.91 -21.29
CA ASP A 58 -0.35 2.44 -20.42
C ASP A 58 -0.33 3.99 -20.36
N LEU A 59 -1.51 4.61 -20.47
CA LEU A 59 -1.65 6.07 -20.40
C LEU A 59 -1.94 6.55 -18.98
N ASP A 60 -2.65 5.75 -18.19
CA ASP A 60 -3.04 6.09 -16.82
C ASP A 60 -2.50 5.05 -15.84
N ALA A 61 -2.20 5.46 -14.62
CA ALA A 61 -1.78 4.56 -13.57
C ALA A 61 -3.00 3.88 -12.93
N TRP A 62 -2.95 2.55 -12.85
CA TRP A 62 -3.91 1.72 -12.11
C TRP A 62 -3.17 0.68 -11.27
N PHE A 63 -3.12 0.91 -9.96
CA PHE A 63 -2.22 0.16 -9.09
C PHE A 63 -2.73 0.08 -7.66
N GLY A 64 -2.13 -0.83 -6.88
CA GLY A 64 -2.13 -0.74 -5.43
C GLY A 64 -0.73 -0.42 -4.91
N CYS A 65 -0.67 0.35 -3.83
CA CYS A 65 0.55 0.68 -3.10
C CYS A 65 0.67 -0.21 -1.86
N TRP A 66 1.88 -0.66 -1.54
CA TRP A 66 2.15 -1.48 -0.35
C TRP A 66 3.34 -0.95 0.42
N VAL A 67 3.30 -1.14 1.74
CA VAL A 67 4.40 -0.87 2.67
C VAL A 67 4.60 -2.10 3.54
N THR A 68 5.86 -2.45 3.80
CA THR A 68 6.20 -3.58 4.66
C THR A 68 7.38 -3.23 5.56
N TYR A 69 7.20 -3.50 6.86
CA TYR A 69 8.19 -3.32 7.91
C TYR A 69 8.83 -4.66 8.24
N TYR A 70 10.16 -4.67 8.29
CA TYR A 70 10.97 -5.84 8.60
C TYR A 70 11.82 -5.61 9.85
N TYR A 71 11.90 -6.60 10.73
CA TYR A 71 12.86 -6.65 11.83
C TYR A 71 13.84 -7.80 11.58
N GLN A 72 15.13 -7.47 11.46
CA GLN A 72 16.20 -8.44 11.14
C GLN A 72 15.89 -9.32 9.90
N GLY A 73 15.29 -8.72 8.87
CA GLY A 73 14.91 -9.41 7.63
C GLY A 73 13.60 -10.21 7.70
N HIS A 74 12.94 -10.26 8.85
CA HIS A 74 11.62 -10.87 9.00
C HIS A 74 10.52 -9.83 8.89
N GLU A 75 9.53 -10.10 8.06
CA GLU A 75 8.31 -9.28 7.99
C GLU A 75 7.58 -9.32 9.33
N VAL A 76 7.23 -8.14 9.84
CA VAL A 76 6.56 -7.99 11.13
C VAL A 76 5.32 -7.10 11.08
N GLY A 77 5.12 -6.36 9.99
CA GLY A 77 3.91 -5.59 9.72
C GLY A 77 3.84 -5.12 8.28
N SER A 78 2.63 -4.99 7.75
CA SER A 78 2.38 -4.58 6.37
C SER A 78 1.02 -3.90 6.24
N SER A 79 0.90 -2.95 5.31
CA SER A 79 -0.40 -2.44 4.87
C SER A 79 -0.32 -2.13 3.38
N SER A 80 -1.48 -2.06 2.74
CA SER A 80 -1.60 -1.75 1.33
C SER A 80 -2.93 -1.09 1.03
N LEU A 81 -2.93 -0.19 0.04
CA LEU A 81 -4.12 0.43 -0.51
C LEU A 81 -4.20 0.13 -2.01
N GLY A 82 -5.32 -0.44 -2.44
CA GLY A 82 -5.62 -0.73 -3.85
C GLY A 82 -6.57 0.29 -4.47
N GLY A 83 -6.84 0.14 -5.76
CA GLY A 83 -7.78 0.97 -6.51
C GLY A 83 -7.30 2.40 -6.76
N LEU A 84 -5.99 2.61 -6.87
CA LEU A 84 -5.40 3.92 -7.12
C LEU A 84 -5.38 4.20 -8.63
N TYR A 85 -6.23 5.12 -9.07
CA TYR A 85 -6.34 5.57 -10.46
C TYR A 85 -5.84 7.02 -10.62
N TYR A 86 -4.88 7.24 -11.53
CA TYR A 86 -4.33 8.56 -11.83
C TYR A 86 -4.12 8.77 -13.33
N ASP A 87 -4.72 9.84 -13.87
CA ASP A 87 -4.64 10.18 -15.29
C ASP A 87 -3.24 10.66 -15.70
N ASN A 88 -2.73 10.16 -16.83
CA ASN A 88 -1.45 10.57 -17.43
C ASN A 88 -0.26 10.49 -16.48
N ALA A 89 -0.20 9.42 -15.68
CA ALA A 89 0.80 9.22 -14.64
C ALA A 89 1.30 7.76 -14.61
N PHE A 90 2.42 7.55 -13.91
CA PHE A 90 2.91 6.22 -13.56
C PHE A 90 2.85 6.01 -12.05
N ALA A 91 2.63 4.76 -11.62
CA ALA A 91 2.48 4.41 -10.21
C ALA A 91 3.67 4.89 -9.34
N GLU A 92 4.89 4.70 -9.84
CA GLU A 92 6.12 5.09 -9.13
C GLU A 92 6.18 6.61 -8.88
N ASP A 93 5.91 7.42 -9.92
CA ASP A 93 5.93 8.88 -9.80
C ASP A 93 4.89 9.38 -8.79
N VAL A 94 3.67 8.82 -8.84
CA VAL A 94 2.60 9.15 -7.88
C VAL A 94 3.01 8.81 -6.46
N ILE A 95 3.57 7.62 -6.23
CA ILE A 95 3.99 7.20 -4.88
C ILE A 95 5.15 8.07 -4.37
N GLU A 96 6.12 8.41 -5.22
CA GLU A 96 7.22 9.29 -4.84
C GLU A 96 6.74 10.70 -4.48
N GLU A 97 5.73 11.23 -5.18
CA GLU A 97 5.13 12.53 -4.87
C GLU A 97 4.36 12.48 -3.54
N GLU A 98 3.56 11.44 -3.34
CA GLU A 98 2.77 11.22 -2.11
C GLU A 98 3.68 11.05 -0.89
N PHE A 99 4.77 10.30 -1.02
CA PHE A 99 5.77 10.12 0.03
C PHE A 99 6.45 11.43 0.46
N LYS A 100 6.54 12.43 -0.44
CA LYS A 100 7.15 13.75 -0.16
C LYS A 100 6.18 14.72 0.53
N LYS A 101 4.88 14.40 0.62
CA LYS A 101 3.90 15.30 1.25
C LYS A 101 4.09 15.32 2.76
N ASP A 102 4.00 16.51 3.34
CA ASP A 102 4.17 16.72 4.79
C ASP A 102 2.98 16.21 5.63
N TYR A 103 1.81 16.01 5.02
CA TYR A 103 0.60 15.51 5.68
C TYR A 103 -0.44 14.99 4.66
N ASN A 104 -1.27 14.04 5.10
CA ASN A 104 -2.48 13.60 4.40
C ASN A 104 -2.17 12.97 3.03
N SER A 105 -1.17 12.09 3.00
CA SER A 105 -0.89 11.21 1.86
C SER A 105 -1.37 9.79 2.18
N PHE A 106 -1.84 9.07 1.16
CA PHE A 106 -2.20 7.67 1.37
C PHE A 106 -0.99 6.81 1.74
N VAL A 107 0.23 7.23 1.36
CA VAL A 107 1.47 6.51 1.68
C VAL A 107 1.76 6.62 3.17
N GLU A 108 1.57 7.80 3.76
CA GLU A 108 1.67 8.03 5.21
C GLU A 108 0.68 7.13 5.97
N ASP A 109 -0.59 7.10 5.54
CA ASP A 109 -1.64 6.30 6.17
C ASP A 109 -1.26 4.81 6.23
N ILE A 110 -0.87 4.22 5.10
CA ILE A 110 -0.48 2.79 5.06
C ILE A 110 0.86 2.54 5.76
N MET A 111 1.77 3.52 5.80
CA MET A 111 3.00 3.42 6.59
C MET A 111 2.71 3.35 8.08
N ASP A 112 1.79 4.19 8.57
CA ASP A 112 1.39 4.24 9.97
C ASP A 112 0.68 2.95 10.40
N GLU A 113 -0.22 2.43 9.57
CA GLU A 113 -0.87 1.14 9.82
C GLU A 113 0.16 -0.01 9.89
N ALA A 114 1.05 -0.11 8.89
CA ALA A 114 2.09 -1.14 8.85
C ALA A 114 3.03 -1.04 10.05
N LYS A 115 3.36 0.18 10.48
CA LYS A 115 4.20 0.44 11.67
C LYS A 115 3.51 0.03 12.96
N GLN A 116 2.21 0.33 13.11
CA GLN A 116 1.43 -0.07 14.28
C GLN A 116 1.34 -1.59 14.39
N GLU A 117 1.15 -2.29 13.26
CA GLU A 117 1.20 -3.74 13.21
C GLU A 117 2.60 -4.25 13.62
N ALA A 118 3.66 -3.70 13.03
CA ALA A 118 5.04 -4.09 13.33
C ALA A 118 5.39 -3.94 14.82
N LEU A 119 5.03 -2.82 15.43
CA LEU A 119 5.22 -2.57 16.86
C LEU A 119 4.41 -3.57 17.71
N THR A 120 3.17 -3.86 17.32
CA THR A 120 2.31 -4.81 18.03
C THR A 120 2.87 -6.23 17.96
N THR A 121 3.27 -6.66 16.77
CA THR A 121 3.85 -7.99 16.50
C THR A 121 5.13 -8.20 17.29
N VAL A 122 6.09 -7.27 17.20
CA VAL A 122 7.38 -7.40 17.91
C VAL A 122 7.18 -7.38 19.43
N ASN A 123 6.33 -6.49 19.95
CA ASN A 123 6.07 -6.43 21.39
C ASN A 123 5.39 -7.70 21.90
N SER A 124 4.44 -8.25 21.14
CA SER A 124 3.74 -9.47 21.51
C SER A 124 4.68 -10.67 21.50
N LEU A 125 5.51 -10.78 20.46
CA LEU A 125 6.52 -11.84 20.35
C LEU A 125 7.54 -11.75 21.49
N HIS A 126 8.05 -10.55 21.80
CA HIS A 126 8.99 -10.35 22.90
C HIS A 126 8.40 -10.79 24.25
N LYS A 127 7.13 -10.44 24.52
CA LYS A 127 6.43 -10.88 25.75
C LYS A 127 6.28 -12.40 25.81
N GLN A 128 5.86 -13.03 24.72
CA GLN A 128 5.64 -14.47 24.65
C GLN A 128 6.95 -15.25 24.85
N LEU A 129 8.00 -14.88 24.10
CA LEU A 129 9.32 -15.52 24.23
C LEU A 129 9.89 -15.40 25.65
N THR A 130 9.70 -14.24 26.29
CA THR A 130 10.14 -14.05 27.68
C THR A 130 9.42 -14.98 28.65
N GLN A 131 8.13 -15.24 28.44
CA GLN A 131 7.36 -16.17 29.27
C GLN A 131 7.76 -17.62 29.01
N ASP A 132 7.89 -18.02 27.75
CA ASP A 132 8.23 -19.37 27.34
C ASP A 132 9.62 -19.77 27.83
N LEU A 133 10.61 -18.88 27.71
CA LEU A 133 11.97 -19.14 28.21
C LEU A 133 12.01 -19.28 29.73
N LYS A 134 11.21 -18.50 30.48
CA LYS A 134 11.08 -18.68 31.94
C LYS A 134 10.46 -20.04 32.29
N GLY A 135 9.49 -20.50 31.51
CA GLY A 135 8.87 -21.82 31.69
C GLY A 135 9.81 -22.98 31.35
N ALA A 136 10.59 -22.83 30.28
CA ALA A 136 11.52 -23.86 29.81
C ALA A 136 12.74 -24.06 30.72
N VAL A 137 13.21 -23.01 31.41
CA VAL A 137 14.34 -23.08 32.35
C VAL A 137 13.92 -23.61 33.73
N CYS A 138 12.61 -23.65 34.02
CA CYS A 138 12.05 -24.18 35.27
C CYS A 138 11.64 -25.67 35.19
N GLN A 139 11.97 -26.36 34.09
CA GLN A 139 11.85 -27.83 33.91
C GLN A 139 13.23 -28.48 33.95
#